data_AF-A0A926LEL6-F1
#
_entry.id   AF-A0A926LEL6-F1
#
_cell.length_a   1.000
_cell.length_b   1.000
_cell.length_c   1.000
_cell.angle_alpha   90.00
_cell.angle_beta   90.00
_cell.angle_gamma   90.00
#
_symmetry.space_group_name_H-M   'P 1'
#
loop_
_entity.id
_entity.type
_entity.pdbx_description
1 polymer ?
#
loop_
_entity_poly.entity_id
_entity_poly.type
_entity_poly.pdbx_seq_one_letter_code
_entity_poly.pdbx_strand_id
1 'polypeptide(L)'
;MPGGRLTQQERQQIALGLADGLAYAEIARRLDRPTSTITREVMRNGGPTAYRADLAHRATERRAHRRRQAAPRERQAPEQAHGRDAEAVREYEEVFTTLLMQQGLPKMMARVLTCLFTTDAGSVTASELVQRLQVSPASVSKAVAFLENQGLVCRERDERRRERYRVDDDVWYKSMVAAARSNAELARTARQGVGILGAETPAAVRLENIARFLDFVGESITRAAEQAREVLHTKPATTSDGTSAPSPDRG
;
A
#
# COMPACT_ATOMS: atom_id res chain seq x y z
N MET A 1 23.57 21.99 20.95
CA MET A 1 23.53 20.62 20.40
C MET A 1 22.10 20.32 19.95
N PRO A 2 21.78 20.26 18.64
CA PRO A 2 20.42 19.92 18.23
C PRO A 2 20.20 18.42 18.46
N GLY A 3 19.75 18.07 19.66
CA GLY A 3 19.51 16.70 20.14
C GLY A 3 18.06 16.21 19.96
N GLY A 4 17.28 16.85 19.08
CA GLY A 4 15.90 16.46 18.80
C GLY A 4 15.78 15.28 17.83
N ARG A 5 14.63 14.58 17.86
CA ARG A 5 14.25 13.57 16.84
C ARG A 5 14.32 14.18 15.45
N LEU A 6 14.80 13.40 14.47
CA LEU A 6 14.74 13.80 13.06
C LEU A 6 13.28 14.11 12.68
N THR A 7 13.08 15.16 11.90
CA THR A 7 11.82 15.59 11.30
C THR A 7 11.52 14.75 10.03
N GLN A 8 10.34 14.92 9.44
CA GLN A 8 10.05 14.27 8.15
C GLN A 8 10.92 14.87 7.03
N GLN A 9 11.12 16.19 7.04
CA GLN A 9 11.95 16.90 6.06
C GLN A 9 13.41 16.46 6.11
N GLU A 10 14.01 16.35 7.30
CA GLU A 10 15.37 15.84 7.45
C GLU A 10 15.48 14.40 6.93
N ARG A 11 14.47 13.55 7.15
CA ARG A 11 14.45 12.19 6.59
C ARG A 11 14.37 12.16 5.07
N GLN A 12 13.63 13.10 4.47
CA GLN A 12 13.57 13.24 3.00
C GLN A 12 14.94 13.64 2.44
N GLN A 13 15.64 14.58 3.09
CA GLN A 13 16.99 14.96 2.70
C GLN A 13 18.01 13.83 2.88
N ILE A 14 17.85 12.98 3.91
CA ILE A 14 18.64 11.74 4.03
C ILE A 14 18.38 10.83 2.83
N ALA A 15 17.11 10.60 2.46
CA ALA A 15 16.78 9.74 1.33
C ALA A 15 17.34 10.26 0.00
N LEU A 16 17.25 11.57 -0.24
CA LEU A 16 17.85 12.22 -1.42
C LEU A 16 19.37 12.06 -1.42
N GLY A 17 20.04 12.34 -0.30
CA GLY A 17 21.48 12.18 -0.21
C GLY A 17 21.96 10.74 -0.44
N LEU A 18 21.18 9.74 -0.02
CA LEU A 18 21.47 8.33 -0.32
C LEU A 18 21.28 8.01 -1.81
N ALA A 19 20.23 8.54 -2.43
CA ALA A 19 19.98 8.37 -3.87
C ALA A 19 21.10 9.01 -4.71
N ASP A 20 21.65 10.13 -4.26
CA ASP A 20 22.79 10.82 -4.87
C ASP A 20 24.15 10.15 -4.55
N GLY A 21 24.16 9.03 -3.80
CA GLY A 21 25.38 8.30 -3.46
C GLY A 21 26.28 9.00 -2.43
N LEU A 22 25.77 9.97 -1.67
CA LEU A 22 26.54 10.71 -0.68
C LEU A 22 26.87 9.83 0.54
N ALA A 23 28.07 10.02 1.08
CA ALA A 23 28.48 9.39 2.34
C ALA A 23 27.65 9.90 3.53
N TYR A 24 27.45 9.07 4.56
CA TYR A 24 26.65 9.45 5.74
C TYR A 24 27.18 10.70 6.46
N ALA A 25 28.49 10.91 6.48
CA ALA A 25 29.11 12.09 7.08
C ALA A 25 28.74 13.39 6.33
N GLU A 26 28.64 13.31 5.01
CA GLU A 26 28.25 14.43 4.14
C GLU A 26 26.78 14.81 4.37
N ILE A 27 25.90 13.82 4.40
CA ILE A 27 24.47 14.00 4.71
C ILE A 27 24.31 14.62 6.11
N ALA A 28 25.05 14.11 7.09
CA ALA A 28 25.01 14.59 8.46
C ALA A 28 25.42 16.08 8.57
N ARG A 29 26.49 16.47 7.87
CA ARG A 29 26.97 17.85 7.83
C ARG A 29 25.96 18.80 7.19
N ARG A 30 25.29 18.38 6.11
CA ARG A 30 24.24 19.19 5.45
C ARG A 30 23.01 19.43 6.33
N LEU A 31 22.73 18.51 7.24
CA LEU A 31 21.59 18.58 8.16
C LEU A 31 21.94 19.18 9.52
N ASP A 32 23.20 19.55 9.75
CA ASP A 32 23.72 19.94 11.07
C ASP A 32 23.39 18.88 12.16
N ARG A 33 23.58 17.60 11.82
CA ARG A 33 23.34 16.46 12.71
C ARG A 33 24.61 15.61 12.89
N PRO A 34 24.76 14.90 14.02
CA PRO A 34 25.84 13.92 14.18
C PRO A 34 25.73 12.78 13.16
N THR A 35 26.86 12.33 12.61
CA THR A 35 26.91 11.20 11.66
C THR A 35 26.29 9.92 12.23
N SER A 36 26.51 9.65 13.52
CA SER A 36 25.93 8.50 14.22
C SER A 36 24.40 8.53 14.28
N THR A 37 23.78 9.70 14.18
CA THR A 37 22.32 9.84 14.08
C THR A 37 21.83 9.36 12.71
N ILE A 38 22.50 9.77 11.64
CA ILE A 38 22.16 9.38 10.27
C ILE A 38 22.37 7.88 10.08
N THR A 39 23.53 7.34 10.50
CA THR A 39 23.82 5.90 10.38
C THR A 39 22.79 5.05 11.12
N ARG A 40 22.44 5.40 12.37
CA ARG A 40 21.44 4.66 13.14
C ARG A 40 20.04 4.77 12.54
N GLU A 41 19.66 5.94 12.03
CA GLU A 41 18.37 6.12 11.36
C GLU A 41 18.29 5.24 10.10
N VAL A 42 19.31 5.26 9.25
CA VAL A 42 19.33 4.49 8.00
C VAL A 42 19.32 2.99 8.28
N MET A 43 20.20 2.51 9.18
CA MET A 43 20.28 1.08 9.50
C MET A 43 19.01 0.55 10.18
N ARG A 44 18.37 1.35 11.03
CA ARG A 44 17.12 0.97 11.69
C ARG A 44 15.93 0.88 10.73
N ASN A 45 15.99 1.54 9.58
CA ASN A 45 14.86 1.66 8.65
C ASN A 45 15.17 1.03 7.27
N GLY A 46 15.89 -0.10 7.26
CA GLY A 46 16.08 -0.92 6.06
C GLY A 46 17.45 -0.80 5.39
N GLY A 47 18.34 0.05 5.90
CA GLY A 47 19.67 0.23 5.32
C GLY A 47 19.68 1.14 4.08
N PRO A 48 20.86 1.45 3.53
CA PRO A 48 21.02 2.51 2.52
C PRO A 48 20.25 2.27 1.21
N THR A 49 20.11 1.02 0.78
CA THR A 49 19.46 0.64 -0.47
C THR A 49 17.94 0.61 -0.38
N ALA A 50 17.39 0.39 0.81
CA ALA A 50 15.94 0.28 1.02
C ALA A 50 15.37 1.41 1.88
N TYR A 51 16.17 2.41 2.24
CA TYR A 51 15.75 3.51 3.10
C TYR A 51 14.68 4.37 2.41
N ARG A 52 13.51 4.50 3.06
CA ARG A 52 12.43 5.41 2.61
C ARG A 52 12.01 6.34 3.75
N ALA A 53 12.07 7.65 3.49
CA ALA A 53 11.80 8.69 4.48
C ALA A 53 10.42 8.56 5.15
N ASP A 54 9.38 8.29 4.36
CA ASP A 54 8.01 8.18 4.86
C ASP A 54 7.80 6.93 5.73
N LEU A 55 8.44 5.80 5.37
CA LEU A 55 8.42 4.58 6.17
C LEU A 55 9.16 4.77 7.50
N ALA A 56 10.33 5.41 7.44
CA ALA A 56 11.15 5.71 8.61
C ALA A 56 10.44 6.67 9.58
N HIS A 57 9.77 7.70 9.05
CA HIS A 57 8.95 8.62 9.83
C HIS A 57 7.79 7.89 10.50
N ARG A 58 7.00 7.12 9.74
CA ARG A 58 5.86 6.36 10.27
C ARG A 58 6.26 5.29 11.28
N ALA A 59 7.37 4.59 11.07
CA ALA A 59 7.90 3.64 12.07
C ALA A 59 8.23 4.35 13.39
N THR A 60 8.71 5.59 13.30
CA THR A 60 9.06 6.42 14.45
C THR A 60 7.83 6.99 15.15
N GLU A 61 6.76 7.33 14.41
CA GLU A 61 5.41 7.65 14.95
C GLU A 61 4.80 6.45 15.67
N ARG A 62 4.76 5.26 15.04
CA ARG A 62 4.21 4.01 15.63
C ARG A 62 4.85 3.66 16.96
N ARG A 63 6.19 3.73 17.04
CA ARG A 63 6.93 3.49 18.30
C ARG A 63 6.56 4.49 19.40
N ALA A 64 6.28 5.75 19.04
CA ALA A 64 5.84 6.75 20.00
C ALA A 64 4.39 6.54 20.45
N HIS A 65 3.51 6.15 19.52
CA HIS A 65 2.10 5.89 19.79
C HIS A 65 1.91 4.66 20.71
N ARG A 66 2.59 3.54 20.43
CA ARG A 66 2.55 2.35 21.30
C ARG A 66 3.01 2.65 22.73
N ARG A 67 4.07 3.44 22.90
CA ARG A 67 4.53 3.87 24.24
C ARG A 67 3.49 4.71 24.99
N ARG A 68 2.65 5.45 24.26
CA ARG A 68 1.58 6.29 24.83
C ARG A 68 0.31 5.47 25.14
N GLN A 69 0.05 4.41 24.39
CA GLN A 69 -1.07 3.48 24.63
C GLN A 69 -0.79 2.45 25.73
N ALA A 70 0.46 2.05 25.94
CA ALA A 70 0.85 1.17 27.05
C ALA A 70 0.65 1.80 28.45
N ALA A 71 0.30 3.09 28.54
CA ALA A 71 -0.23 3.70 29.75
C ALA A 71 -1.74 3.42 29.82
N PRO A 72 -2.28 2.84 30.91
CA PRO A 72 -3.61 2.26 30.92
C PRO A 72 -4.67 3.32 30.61
N ARG A 73 -5.27 3.23 29.42
CA ARG A 73 -6.45 3.99 29.04
C ARG A 73 -7.67 3.10 29.23
N GLU A 74 -8.19 3.10 30.46
CA GLU A 74 -9.60 2.79 30.67
C GLU A 74 -10.45 3.85 29.98
N ARG A 75 -11.01 3.50 28.82
CA ARG A 75 -12.25 4.08 28.30
C ARG A 75 -12.78 3.21 27.17
N GLN A 76 -13.91 2.58 27.47
CA GLN A 76 -14.79 1.80 26.59
C GLN A 76 -14.77 2.37 25.17
N ALA A 77 -14.12 1.63 24.26
CA ALA A 77 -14.31 1.86 22.84
C ALA A 77 -15.74 1.43 22.48
N PRO A 78 -16.44 2.16 21.58
CA PRO A 78 -17.74 1.72 21.11
C PRO A 78 -17.61 0.28 20.57
N GLU A 79 -18.52 -0.60 20.99
CA GLU A 79 -18.59 -1.98 20.49
C GLU A 79 -18.61 -1.94 18.97
N GLN A 80 -17.53 -2.41 18.35
CA GLN A 80 -17.45 -2.50 16.90
C GLN A 80 -18.41 -3.60 16.44
N ALA A 81 -18.95 -3.42 15.23
CA ALA A 81 -19.76 -4.45 14.59
C ALA A 81 -19.02 -5.80 14.63
N HIS A 82 -19.73 -6.85 15.06
CA HIS A 82 -19.23 -8.22 15.22
C HIS A 82 -18.29 -8.45 16.43
N GLY A 83 -18.36 -7.61 17.48
CA GLY A 83 -17.67 -7.87 18.76
C GLY A 83 -16.14 -7.74 18.70
N ARG A 84 -15.62 -6.99 17.71
CA ARG A 84 -14.18 -6.80 17.51
C ARG A 84 -13.59 -5.81 18.51
N ASP A 85 -12.38 -6.10 18.97
CA ASP A 85 -11.58 -5.16 19.74
C ASP A 85 -11.13 -4.00 18.83
N ALA A 86 -11.57 -2.79 19.18
CA ALA A 86 -11.26 -1.59 18.45
C ALA A 86 -9.78 -1.22 18.45
N GLU A 87 -9.02 -1.60 19.47
CA GLU A 87 -7.57 -1.40 19.47
C GLU A 87 -6.88 -2.34 18.50
N ALA A 88 -7.25 -3.63 18.50
CA ALA A 88 -6.74 -4.61 17.54
C ALA A 88 -7.02 -4.22 16.08
N VAL A 89 -8.24 -3.75 15.76
CA VAL A 89 -8.59 -3.31 14.40
C VAL A 89 -7.76 -2.09 13.99
N ARG A 90 -7.56 -1.12 14.88
CA ARG A 90 -6.71 0.05 14.58
C ARG A 90 -5.25 -0.35 14.36
N GLU A 91 -4.70 -1.27 15.15
CA GLU A 91 -3.33 -1.75 14.92
C GLU A 91 -3.22 -2.49 13.58
N TYR A 92 -4.20 -3.32 13.23
CA TYR A 92 -4.25 -3.98 11.94
C TYR A 92 -4.30 -2.98 10.78
N GLU A 93 -5.16 -1.96 10.84
CA GLU A 93 -5.24 -0.90 9.83
C GLU A 93 -3.90 -0.16 9.68
N GLU A 94 -3.19 0.11 10.78
CA GLU A 94 -1.88 0.73 10.74
C GLU A 94 -0.81 -0.14 10.08
N VAL A 95 -0.81 -1.44 10.37
CA VAL A 95 0.08 -2.44 9.76
C VAL A 95 -0.22 -2.53 8.26
N PHE A 96 -1.48 -2.68 7.89
CA PHE A 96 -1.89 -2.83 6.50
C PHE A 96 -1.60 -1.57 5.67
N THR A 97 -1.86 -0.38 6.23
CA THR A 97 -1.45 0.88 5.59
C THR A 97 0.07 0.94 5.37
N THR A 98 0.86 0.45 6.32
CA THR A 98 2.33 0.45 6.19
C THR A 98 2.78 -0.48 5.06
N LEU A 99 2.14 -1.65 4.94
CA LEU A 99 2.42 -2.59 3.86
C LEU A 99 2.11 -1.98 2.49
N LEU A 100 0.95 -1.32 2.34
CA LEU A 100 0.60 -0.61 1.11
C LEU A 100 1.60 0.50 0.77
N MET A 101 2.11 1.23 1.76
CA MET A 101 3.16 2.23 1.55
C MET A 101 4.48 1.60 1.07
N GLN A 102 4.83 0.41 1.57
CA GLN A 102 6.01 -0.33 1.12
C GLN A 102 5.90 -0.72 -0.37
N GLN A 103 4.68 -1.03 -0.83
CA GLN A 103 4.38 -1.30 -2.25
C GLN A 103 4.39 -0.04 -3.13
N GLY A 104 4.70 1.14 -2.58
CA GLY A 104 4.88 2.37 -3.35
C GLY A 104 3.72 3.36 -3.26
N LEU A 105 2.61 3.01 -2.61
CA LEU A 105 1.48 3.92 -2.49
C LEU A 105 1.78 5.11 -1.56
N PRO A 106 1.36 6.34 -1.92
CA PRO A 106 1.43 7.48 -1.01
C PRO A 106 0.59 7.24 0.26
N LYS A 107 1.03 7.80 1.40
CA LYS A 107 0.42 7.59 2.74
C LYS A 107 -1.10 7.77 2.73
N MET A 108 -1.62 8.81 2.10
CA MET A 108 -3.06 9.08 2.10
C MET A 108 -3.87 8.07 1.28
N MET A 109 -3.31 7.57 0.18
CA MET A 109 -3.96 6.63 -0.73
C MET A 109 -3.99 5.24 -0.09
N ALA A 110 -2.88 4.87 0.56
CA ALA A 110 -2.81 3.67 1.40
C ALA A 110 -3.83 3.71 2.55
N ARG A 111 -4.05 4.87 3.20
CA ARG A 111 -5.07 5.03 4.25
C ARG A 111 -6.49 4.89 3.71
N VAL A 112 -6.79 5.48 2.56
CA VAL A 112 -8.10 5.35 1.90
C VAL A 112 -8.36 3.89 1.53
N LEU A 113 -7.41 3.21 0.89
CA LEU A 113 -7.55 1.78 0.55
C LEU A 113 -7.73 0.91 1.79
N THR A 114 -6.94 1.14 2.86
CA THR A 114 -7.10 0.42 4.12
C THR A 114 -8.52 0.57 4.65
N CYS A 115 -9.06 1.79 4.71
CA CYS A 115 -10.43 2.05 5.15
C CYS A 115 -11.49 1.39 4.26
N LEU A 116 -11.24 1.28 2.96
CA LEU A 116 -12.14 0.60 2.02
C LEU A 116 -12.07 -0.93 2.16
N PHE A 117 -10.89 -1.49 2.45
CA PHE A 117 -10.72 -2.93 2.68
C PHE A 117 -11.29 -3.39 4.03
N THR A 118 -11.30 -2.54 5.05
CA THR A 118 -11.77 -2.89 6.40
C THR A 118 -13.22 -2.51 6.67
N THR A 119 -13.93 -1.91 5.70
CA THR A 119 -15.33 -1.51 5.89
C THR A 119 -16.28 -2.68 5.66
N ASP A 120 -17.10 -3.01 6.68
CA ASP A 120 -18.10 -4.08 6.55
C ASP A 120 -19.22 -3.73 5.56
N ALA A 121 -19.45 -2.45 5.30
CA ALA A 121 -20.48 -1.99 4.36
C ALA A 121 -20.13 -2.26 2.88
N GLY A 122 -18.91 -2.72 2.57
CA GLY A 122 -18.40 -2.95 1.21
C GLY A 122 -18.18 -1.67 0.37
N SER A 123 -18.79 -0.55 0.75
CA SER A 123 -18.60 0.76 0.13
C SER A 123 -18.75 1.89 1.14
N VAL A 124 -18.18 3.06 0.84
CA VAL A 124 -18.23 4.26 1.70
C VAL A 124 -18.36 5.53 0.85
N THR A 125 -18.97 6.54 1.43
CA THR A 125 -19.11 7.88 0.85
C THR A 125 -17.87 8.74 1.13
N ALA A 126 -17.71 9.83 0.36
CA ALA A 126 -16.66 10.82 0.62
C ALA A 126 -16.71 11.38 2.05
N SER A 127 -17.92 11.65 2.57
CA SER A 127 -18.13 12.14 3.94
C SER A 127 -17.72 11.13 5.01
N GLU A 128 -17.98 9.85 4.78
CA GLU A 128 -17.55 8.79 5.70
C GLU A 128 -16.03 8.63 5.69
N LEU A 129 -15.38 8.75 4.53
CA LEU A 129 -13.92 8.77 4.44
C LEU A 129 -13.31 9.97 5.19
N VAL A 130 -13.89 11.15 5.05
CA VAL A 130 -13.48 12.36 5.79
C VAL A 130 -13.56 12.11 7.30
N GLN A 131 -14.68 11.56 7.77
CA GLN A 131 -14.92 11.29 9.19
C GLN A 131 -14.00 10.19 9.73
N ARG A 132 -13.87 9.06 9.03
CA ARG A 132 -13.05 7.93 9.49
C ARG A 132 -11.56 8.26 9.47
N LEU A 133 -11.09 8.95 8.43
CA LEU A 133 -9.67 9.28 8.27
C LEU A 133 -9.27 10.58 8.96
N GLN A 134 -10.23 11.38 9.42
CA GLN A 134 -10.00 12.68 10.07
C GLN A 134 -9.13 13.60 9.18
N VAL A 135 -9.51 13.73 7.91
CA VAL A 135 -8.80 14.53 6.90
C VAL A 135 -9.76 15.43 6.13
N SER A 136 -9.22 16.43 5.44
CA SER A 136 -10.04 17.36 4.66
C SER A 136 -10.76 16.67 3.49
N PRO A 137 -11.95 17.16 3.08
CA PRO A 137 -12.63 16.69 1.88
C PRO A 137 -11.74 16.75 0.63
N ALA A 138 -10.94 17.81 0.47
CA ALA A 138 -10.02 17.95 -0.65
C ALA A 138 -8.94 16.84 -0.69
N SER A 139 -8.44 16.41 0.47
CA SER A 139 -7.50 15.28 0.58
C SER A 139 -8.15 13.97 0.13
N VAL A 140 -9.41 13.74 0.52
CA VAL A 140 -10.18 12.57 0.08
C VAL A 140 -10.39 12.60 -1.42
N SER A 141 -10.85 13.71 -1.99
CA SER A 141 -11.07 13.85 -3.44
C SER A 141 -9.81 13.56 -4.25
N LYS A 142 -8.65 14.10 -3.83
CA LYS A 142 -7.37 13.83 -4.49
C LYS A 142 -6.96 12.36 -4.39
N ALA A 143 -7.12 11.75 -3.23
CA ALA A 143 -6.78 10.35 -3.03
C ALA A 143 -7.67 9.41 -3.85
N VAL A 144 -8.98 9.66 -3.85
CA VAL A 144 -9.95 8.89 -4.64
C VAL A 144 -9.65 9.02 -6.14
N ALA A 145 -9.47 10.23 -6.65
CA ALA A 145 -9.14 10.43 -8.07
C ALA A 145 -7.86 9.71 -8.50
N PHE A 146 -6.83 9.73 -7.64
CA PHE A 146 -5.60 8.98 -7.87
C PHE A 146 -5.85 7.47 -7.92
N LEU A 147 -6.58 6.93 -6.95
CA LEU A 147 -6.88 5.51 -6.85
C LEU A 147 -7.77 5.04 -8.00
N GLU A 148 -8.77 5.82 -8.41
CA GLU A 148 -9.60 5.54 -9.59
C GLU A 148 -8.77 5.52 -10.87
N ASN A 149 -7.86 6.48 -11.06
CA ASN A 149 -6.97 6.51 -12.22
C ASN A 149 -6.03 5.29 -12.27
N GLN A 150 -5.68 4.72 -11.11
CA GLN A 150 -4.94 3.47 -11.02
C GLN A 150 -5.82 2.21 -11.12
N GLY A 151 -7.14 2.37 -11.29
CA GLY A 151 -8.10 1.26 -11.31
C GLY A 151 -8.26 0.57 -9.95
N LEU A 152 -7.87 1.24 -8.86
CA LEU A 152 -7.87 0.67 -7.51
C LEU A 152 -9.20 0.84 -6.76
N VAL A 153 -10.03 1.77 -7.20
CA VAL A 153 -11.32 2.10 -6.59
C VAL A 153 -12.33 2.33 -7.70
N CYS A 154 -13.56 1.86 -7.49
CA CYS A 154 -14.70 2.16 -8.35
C CYS A 154 -15.65 3.13 -7.67
N ARG A 155 -16.23 4.02 -8.48
CA ARG A 155 -17.29 4.94 -8.07
C ARG A 155 -18.63 4.46 -8.56
N GLU A 156 -19.53 4.28 -7.63
CA GLU A 156 -20.91 3.89 -7.88
C GLU A 156 -21.86 4.98 -7.39
N ARG A 157 -23.00 5.09 -8.07
CA ARG A 157 -24.09 5.96 -7.64
C ARG A 157 -25.14 5.10 -6.99
N ASP A 158 -25.34 5.30 -5.69
CA ASP A 158 -26.40 4.66 -4.93
C ASP A 158 -27.79 5.20 -5.36
N GLU A 159 -28.88 4.53 -5.01
CA GLU A 159 -30.28 4.88 -5.34
C GLU A 159 -30.62 6.33 -4.97
N ARG A 160 -29.94 6.87 -3.94
CA ARG A 160 -30.08 8.25 -3.47
C ARG A 160 -29.17 9.26 -4.20
N ARG A 161 -28.62 8.91 -5.37
CA ARG A 161 -27.65 9.70 -6.17
C ARG A 161 -26.38 10.13 -5.42
N ARG A 162 -26.02 9.43 -4.34
CA ARG A 162 -24.78 9.69 -3.60
C ARG A 162 -23.65 8.85 -4.19
N GLU A 163 -22.49 9.47 -4.37
CA GLU A 163 -21.29 8.75 -4.79
C GLU A 163 -20.78 7.88 -3.64
N ARG A 164 -20.65 6.58 -3.92
CA ARG A 164 -20.01 5.59 -3.05
C ARG A 164 -18.78 5.03 -3.73
N TYR A 165 -17.76 4.78 -2.93
CA TYR A 165 -16.49 4.20 -3.35
C TYR A 165 -16.38 2.81 -2.77
N ARG A 166 -16.00 1.86 -3.61
CA ARG A 166 -15.64 0.49 -3.20
C ARG A 166 -14.29 0.11 -3.77
N VAL A 167 -13.60 -0.83 -3.11
CA VAL A 167 -12.48 -1.50 -3.77
C VAL A 167 -13.06 -2.37 -4.88
N ASP A 168 -12.40 -2.38 -6.03
CA ASP A 168 -12.78 -3.29 -7.09
C ASP A 168 -12.35 -4.71 -6.72
N ASP A 169 -13.21 -5.71 -6.77
CA ASP A 169 -12.78 -7.11 -6.53
C ASP A 169 -11.75 -7.54 -7.59
N ASP A 170 -11.81 -6.92 -8.77
CA ASP A 170 -10.86 -7.09 -9.85
C ASP A 170 -9.58 -6.24 -9.67
N VAL A 171 -9.37 -5.56 -8.54
CA VAL A 171 -8.19 -4.68 -8.34
C VAL A 171 -6.88 -5.41 -8.59
N TRP A 172 -6.79 -6.62 -8.05
CA TRP A 172 -5.60 -7.44 -8.12
C TRP A 172 -5.41 -7.95 -9.54
N TYR A 173 -6.50 -8.35 -10.19
CA TYR A 173 -6.51 -8.72 -11.59
C TYR A 173 -6.05 -7.57 -12.50
N LYS A 174 -6.67 -6.39 -12.38
CA LYS A 174 -6.34 -5.19 -13.17
C LYS A 174 -4.89 -4.74 -12.93
N SER A 175 -4.41 -4.81 -11.70
CA SER A 175 -3.02 -4.47 -11.34
C SER A 175 -2.03 -5.46 -11.95
N MET A 176 -2.32 -6.76 -11.93
CA MET A 176 -1.50 -7.78 -12.58
C MET A 176 -1.48 -7.58 -14.11
N VAL A 177 -2.63 -7.32 -14.72
CA VAL A 177 -2.72 -7.01 -16.17
C VAL A 177 -1.92 -5.75 -16.51
N ALA A 178 -1.99 -4.71 -15.69
CA ALA A 178 -1.21 -3.48 -15.88
C ALA A 178 0.31 -3.73 -15.75
N ALA A 179 0.73 -4.52 -14.75
CA ALA A 179 2.13 -4.91 -14.58
C ALA A 179 2.66 -5.72 -15.77
N ALA A 180 1.86 -6.65 -16.30
CA ALA A 180 2.20 -7.41 -17.49
C ALA A 180 2.40 -6.50 -18.72
N ARG A 181 1.49 -5.52 -18.92
CA ARG A 181 1.61 -4.53 -20.00
C ARG A 181 2.87 -3.68 -19.88
N SER A 182 3.19 -3.21 -18.67
CA SER A 182 4.40 -2.42 -18.41
C SER A 182 5.68 -3.21 -18.69
N ASN A 183 5.74 -4.48 -18.27
CA ASN A 183 6.87 -5.37 -18.60
C ASN A 183 7.02 -5.57 -20.11
N ALA A 184 5.90 -5.77 -20.83
CA ALA A 184 5.92 -5.93 -22.29
C ALA A 184 6.40 -4.66 -23.01
N GLU A 185 6.04 -3.47 -22.50
CA GLU A 185 6.54 -2.21 -23.01
C GLU A 185 8.05 -2.07 -22.80
N LEU A 186 8.54 -2.34 -21.58
CA LEU A 186 9.95 -2.29 -21.27
C LEU A 186 10.77 -3.29 -22.11
N ALA A 187 10.27 -4.51 -22.32
CA ALA A 187 10.89 -5.51 -23.20
C ALA A 187 10.99 -5.03 -24.65
N ARG A 188 9.92 -4.40 -25.16
CA ARG A 188 9.90 -3.80 -26.51
C ARG A 188 10.96 -2.69 -26.65
N THR A 189 11.05 -1.80 -25.66
CA THR A 189 12.04 -0.72 -25.67
C THR A 189 13.47 -1.26 -25.56
N ALA A 190 13.70 -2.29 -24.75
CA ALA A 190 15.01 -2.94 -24.66
C ALA A 190 15.44 -3.53 -26.01
N ARG A 191 14.55 -4.21 -26.73
CA ARG A 191 14.80 -4.72 -28.09
C ARG A 191 15.06 -3.60 -29.12
N GLN A 192 14.38 -2.47 -29.01
CA GLN A 192 14.70 -1.31 -29.84
C GLN A 192 16.13 -0.82 -29.59
N GLY A 193 16.57 -0.82 -28.33
CA GLY A 193 17.94 -0.49 -27.93
C GLY A 193 19.00 -1.43 -28.52
N VAL A 194 18.69 -2.71 -28.72
CA VAL A 194 19.57 -3.68 -29.40
C VAL A 194 19.89 -3.23 -30.83
N GLY A 195 18.87 -2.78 -31.58
CA GLY A 195 19.06 -2.28 -32.94
C GLY A 195 19.88 -0.98 -33.00
N ILE A 196 19.74 -0.12 -31.98
CA ILE A 196 20.47 1.16 -31.91
C ILE A 196 21.93 0.97 -31.51
N LEU A 197 22.20 0.11 -30.52
CA LEU A 197 23.54 -0.09 -29.97
C LEU A 197 24.39 -1.07 -30.81
N GLY A 198 23.79 -1.75 -31.78
CA GLY A 198 24.42 -2.79 -32.59
C GLY A 198 24.35 -4.16 -31.91
N ALA A 199 23.80 -5.14 -32.63
CA ALA A 199 23.46 -6.46 -32.11
C ALA A 199 24.64 -7.23 -31.49
N GLU A 200 25.85 -7.02 -32.00
CA GLU A 200 27.06 -7.71 -31.54
C GLU A 200 27.68 -7.07 -30.29
N THR A 201 27.12 -5.98 -29.78
CA THR A 201 27.70 -5.32 -28.61
C THR A 201 27.33 -6.04 -27.30
N PRO A 202 28.22 -6.03 -26.28
CA PRO A 202 27.88 -6.55 -24.96
C PRO A 202 26.67 -5.85 -24.32
N ALA A 203 26.38 -4.61 -24.71
CA ALA A 203 25.20 -3.87 -24.26
C ALA A 203 23.91 -4.43 -24.89
N ALA A 204 23.93 -4.71 -26.19
CA ALA A 204 22.83 -5.39 -26.87
C ALA A 204 22.54 -6.76 -26.24
N VAL A 205 23.56 -7.56 -25.95
CA VAL A 205 23.39 -8.86 -25.25
C VAL A 205 22.68 -8.71 -23.90
N ARG A 206 23.03 -7.68 -23.11
CA ARG A 206 22.35 -7.41 -21.83
C ARG A 206 20.89 -6.98 -22.03
N LEU A 207 20.62 -6.09 -22.97
CA LEU A 207 19.26 -5.63 -23.28
C LEU A 207 18.38 -6.77 -23.78
N GLU A 208 18.92 -7.63 -24.62
CA GLU A 208 18.22 -8.82 -25.13
C GLU A 208 17.89 -9.81 -23.99
N ASN A 209 18.82 -10.01 -23.06
CA ASN A 209 18.57 -10.85 -21.88
C ASN A 209 17.49 -10.25 -20.97
N ILE A 210 17.49 -8.92 -20.76
CA ILE A 210 16.45 -8.22 -20.00
C ILE A 210 15.09 -8.36 -20.70
N ALA A 211 15.04 -8.16 -22.01
CA ALA A 211 13.81 -8.28 -22.79
C ALA A 211 13.21 -9.69 -22.68
N ARG A 212 14.04 -10.73 -22.86
CA ARG A 212 13.62 -12.13 -22.73
C ARG A 212 13.05 -12.46 -21.35
N PHE A 213 13.70 -11.96 -20.28
CA PHE A 213 13.20 -12.16 -18.93
C PHE A 213 11.86 -11.46 -18.69
N LEU A 214 11.74 -10.20 -19.13
CA LEU A 214 10.52 -9.42 -18.95
C LEU A 214 9.33 -9.97 -19.72
N ASP A 215 9.54 -10.53 -20.92
CA ASP A 215 8.49 -11.24 -21.66
C ASP A 215 7.99 -12.45 -20.88
N PHE A 216 8.91 -13.31 -20.42
CA PHE A 216 8.56 -14.49 -19.62
C PHE A 216 7.75 -14.13 -18.38
N VAL A 217 8.17 -13.09 -17.66
CA VAL A 217 7.47 -12.60 -16.46
C VAL A 217 6.12 -12.00 -16.84
N GLY A 218 6.04 -11.19 -17.90
CA GLY A 218 4.78 -10.58 -18.36
C GLY A 218 3.73 -11.61 -18.77
N GLU A 219 4.12 -12.64 -19.50
CA GLU A 219 3.24 -13.76 -19.87
C GLU A 219 2.79 -14.56 -18.64
N SER A 220 3.72 -14.83 -17.71
CA SER A 220 3.41 -15.54 -16.47
C SER A 220 2.42 -14.78 -15.60
N ILE A 221 2.60 -13.45 -15.48
CA ILE A 221 1.66 -12.57 -14.75
C ILE A 221 0.29 -12.58 -15.42
N THR A 222 0.22 -12.49 -16.76
CA THR A 222 -1.04 -12.51 -17.51
C THR A 222 -1.80 -13.81 -17.28
N ARG A 223 -1.11 -14.94 -17.42
CA ARG A 223 -1.70 -16.28 -17.20
C ARG A 223 -2.20 -16.45 -15.77
N ALA A 224 -1.40 -16.03 -14.79
CA ALA A 224 -1.80 -16.09 -13.38
C ALA A 224 -3.00 -15.20 -13.07
N ALA A 225 -3.08 -14.01 -13.69
CA ALA A 225 -4.22 -13.12 -13.54
C ALA A 225 -5.50 -13.74 -14.11
N GLU A 226 -5.44 -14.33 -15.31
CA GLU A 226 -6.57 -15.00 -15.94
C GLU A 226 -7.09 -16.18 -15.10
N GLN A 227 -6.19 -16.99 -14.53
CA GLN A 227 -6.54 -18.10 -13.64
C GLN A 227 -7.12 -17.62 -12.29
N ALA A 228 -6.57 -16.55 -11.71
CA ALA A 228 -7.02 -16.02 -10.42
C ALA A 228 -8.39 -15.36 -10.48
N ARG A 229 -8.83 -14.91 -11.67
CA ARG A 229 -10.18 -14.36 -11.87
C ARG A 229 -11.28 -15.35 -11.47
N GLU A 230 -11.07 -16.65 -11.69
CA GLU A 230 -12.03 -17.69 -11.27
C GLU A 230 -12.03 -17.90 -9.74
N VAL A 231 -10.87 -17.71 -9.09
CA VAL A 231 -10.71 -17.85 -7.64
C VAL A 231 -11.35 -16.69 -6.88
N LEU A 232 -11.19 -15.45 -7.36
CA LEU A 232 -11.75 -14.24 -6.72
C LEU A 232 -13.28 -14.19 -6.75
N HIS A 233 -13.93 -14.85 -7.72
CA HIS A 233 -15.39 -14.92 -7.83
C HIS A 233 -16.01 -16.16 -7.17
N THR A 234 -15.20 -17.01 -6.52
CA THR A 234 -15.74 -18.14 -5.76
C THR A 234 -16.40 -17.58 -4.49
N LYS A 235 -17.73 -17.43 -4.52
CA LYS A 235 -18.54 -17.07 -3.35
C LYS A 235 -18.16 -17.99 -2.17
N PRO A 236 -17.93 -17.46 -0.96
CA PRO A 236 -17.88 -18.31 0.21
C PRO A 236 -19.21 -19.07 0.26
N ALA A 237 -19.14 -20.40 0.29
CA ALA A 237 -20.33 -21.22 0.44
C ALA A 237 -21.06 -20.71 1.69
N THR A 238 -22.25 -20.14 1.49
CA THR A 238 -23.16 -19.87 2.60
C THR A 238 -23.42 -21.22 3.24
N THR A 239 -22.85 -21.45 4.41
CA THR A 239 -23.31 -22.48 5.33
C THR A 239 -24.74 -22.09 5.70
N SER A 240 -25.68 -22.55 4.87
CA SER A 240 -27.06 -22.70 5.29
C SER A 240 -27.03 -23.82 6.31
N ASP A 241 -26.83 -23.45 7.57
CA ASP A 241 -27.25 -24.28 8.68
C ASP A 241 -28.78 -24.35 8.59
N GLY A 242 -29.23 -25.34 7.83
CA GLY A 242 -30.57 -25.87 7.92
C GLY A 242 -30.78 -26.29 9.37
N THR A 243 -31.37 -25.39 10.15
CA THR A 243 -32.00 -25.74 11.42
C THR A 243 -33.21 -26.59 11.08
N SER A 244 -32.99 -27.87 10.83
CA SER A 244 -34.01 -28.90 10.89
C SER A 244 -34.36 -29.07 12.37
N ALA A 245 -35.38 -28.33 12.83
CA ALA A 245 -36.01 -28.59 14.11
C ALA A 245 -36.62 -30.00 14.08
N PRO A 246 -36.37 -30.88 15.08
CA PRO A 246 -37.07 -32.14 15.19
C PRO A 246 -38.50 -31.87 15.65
N SER A 247 -39.47 -32.37 14.90
CA SER A 247 -40.89 -32.41 15.28
C SER A 247 -41.05 -33.24 16.56
N PRO A 248 -41.76 -32.77 17.61
CA PRO A 248 -42.07 -33.60 18.74
C PRO A 248 -43.33 -34.42 18.42
N ASP A 249 -43.14 -35.70 18.10
CA ASP A 249 -44.24 -36.65 18.09
C ASP A 249 -44.49 -37.14 19.53
N ARG A 250 -45.53 -36.59 20.16
CA ARG A 250 -46.24 -37.17 21.32
C ARG A 250 -47.66 -36.63 21.35
N GLY A 251 -48.64 -37.49 21.03
CA GLY A 251 -50.06 -37.26 21.26
C GLY A 251 -50.93 -38.09 20.34
#